data_AF-A0A924JDB6-F1
#
_entry.id   AF-A0A924JDB6-F1
#
_cell.length_a   1.000
_cell.length_b   1.000
_cell.length_c   1.000
_cell.angle_alpha   90.00
_cell.angle_beta   90.00
_cell.angle_gamma   90.00
#
_symmetry.space_group_name_H-M   'P 1'
#
loop_
_entity.id
_entity.type
_entity.pdbx_description
1 polymer ?
#
loop_
_entity_poly.entity_id
_entity_poly.type
_entity_poly.pdbx_seq_one_letter_code
_entity_poly.pdbx_strand_id
1 'polypeptide(L)'
;MISHEEASALLDATMGTLHADITNETPQTGTGILDQWLDQLRDAANADALVDTMEQVKTRLKSDQFNSSELAELLNKLSEQTSEFSANMGSDGDMAIRLEGVASALRELGGQIGNGESLM
;
A
#
# COMPACT_ATOMS: atom_id res chain seq x y z
N MET A 1 -2.28 2.54 20.47
CA MET A 1 -1.41 1.38 20.23
C MET A 1 -2.30 0.27 19.75
N ILE A 2 -2.28 0.01 18.45
CA ILE A 2 -3.03 -1.08 17.83
C ILE A 2 -2.40 -2.41 18.26
N SER A 3 -3.22 -3.41 18.56
CA SER A 3 -2.72 -4.72 18.99
C SER A 3 -2.12 -5.49 17.81
N HIS A 4 -1.20 -6.42 18.08
CA HIS A 4 -0.62 -7.29 17.03
C HIS A 4 -1.69 -7.98 16.17
N GLU A 5 -2.82 -8.35 16.78
CA GLU A 5 -3.98 -8.96 16.14
C GLU A 5 -4.64 -8.03 15.10
N GLU A 6 -4.81 -6.75 15.44
CA GLU A 6 -5.38 -5.75 14.53
C GLU A 6 -4.42 -5.42 13.38
N ALA A 7 -3.12 -5.39 13.66
CA ALA A 7 -2.10 -5.18 12.63
C ALA A 7 -2.06 -6.36 11.63
N SER A 8 -2.23 -7.60 12.12
CA SER A 8 -2.36 -8.79 11.28
C SER A 8 -3.63 -8.78 10.43
N ALA A 9 -4.76 -8.38 11.02
CA ALA A 9 -6.03 -8.25 10.29
C ALA A 9 -5.96 -7.17 9.19
N LEU A 10 -5.29 -6.04 9.47
CA LEU A 10 -5.08 -5.00 8.48
C LEU A 10 -4.20 -5.48 7.31
N LEU A 11 -3.14 -6.24 7.60
CA LEU A 11 -2.29 -6.85 6.57
C LEU A 11 -3.06 -7.83 5.68
N ASP A 12 -3.90 -8.68 6.28
CA ASP A 12 -4.75 -9.62 5.55
C ASP A 12 -5.75 -8.90 4.63
N ALA A 13 -6.42 -7.87 5.16
CA ALA A 13 -7.31 -7.02 4.36
C ALA A 13 -6.56 -6.31 3.21
N THR A 14 -5.34 -5.83 3.48
CA THR A 14 -4.49 -5.17 2.47
C THR A 14 -4.12 -6.13 1.36
N MET A 15 -3.65 -7.34 1.70
CA MET A 15 -3.38 -8.37 0.68
C MET A 15 -4.63 -8.77 -0.08
N GLY A 16 -5.77 -8.89 0.60
CA GLY A 16 -7.06 -9.17 -0.02
C GLY A 16 -7.42 -8.14 -1.10
N THR A 17 -7.26 -6.85 -0.81
CA THR A 17 -7.54 -5.78 -1.77
C THR A 17 -6.51 -5.67 -2.89
N LEU A 18 -5.22 -5.90 -2.59
CA LEU A 18 -4.17 -5.86 -3.62
C LEU A 18 -4.24 -7.05 -4.58
N HIS A 19 -4.72 -8.20 -4.11
CA HIS A 19 -4.89 -9.41 -4.92
C HIS A 19 -6.27 -9.50 -5.58
N ALA A 20 -7.25 -8.75 -5.08
CA ALA A 20 -8.54 -8.66 -5.73
C ALA A 20 -8.39 -8.03 -7.12
N ASP A 21 -9.15 -8.55 -8.07
CA ASP A 21 -9.20 -8.04 -9.43
C ASP A 21 -9.47 -6.53 -9.41
N ILE A 22 -8.50 -5.74 -9.87
CA ILE A 22 -8.59 -4.26 -9.98
C ILE A 22 -9.79 -3.85 -10.84
N THR A 23 -10.26 -4.77 -11.68
CA THR A 23 -11.45 -4.62 -12.52
C THR A 23 -12.76 -4.67 -11.74
N ASN A 24 -12.75 -5.21 -10.52
CA ASN A 24 -13.94 -5.47 -9.70
C ASN A 24 -13.90 -4.77 -8.33
N GLU A 25 -12.73 -4.34 -7.87
CA GLU A 25 -12.56 -3.47 -6.70
C GLU A 25 -12.80 -2.01 -7.06
N THR A 26 -13.58 -1.31 -6.23
CA THR A 26 -13.76 0.13 -6.38
C THR A 26 -12.60 0.89 -5.71
N PRO A 27 -12.22 2.08 -6.20
CA PRO A 27 -11.24 2.94 -5.52
C PRO A 27 -11.63 3.25 -4.06
N GLN A 28 -12.90 3.05 -3.68
CA GLN A 28 -13.39 3.20 -2.31
C GLN A 28 -12.79 2.15 -1.36
N THR A 29 -12.65 0.88 -1.76
CA THR A 29 -12.03 -0.17 -0.93
C THR A 29 -10.57 0.18 -0.62
N GLY A 30 -9.80 0.56 -1.65
CA GLY A 30 -8.40 0.95 -1.50
C GLY A 30 -8.20 2.16 -0.58
N THR A 31 -9.05 3.19 -0.70
CA THR A 31 -8.93 4.38 0.17
C THR A 31 -9.26 4.12 1.64
N GLY A 32 -10.10 3.12 1.95
CA GLY A 32 -10.41 2.72 3.33
C GLY A 32 -9.21 2.05 4.01
N ILE A 33 -8.55 1.14 3.31
CA ILE A 33 -7.34 0.46 3.81
C ILE A 33 -6.20 1.46 4.03
N LEU A 34 -6.02 2.42 3.12
CA LEU A 34 -5.04 3.50 3.29
C LEU A 34 -5.33 4.34 4.53
N ASP A 35 -6.59 4.62 4.86
CA ASP A 35 -6.96 5.37 6.07
C ASP A 35 -6.54 4.64 7.35
N GLN A 36 -6.75 3.33 7.41
CA GLN A 36 -6.34 2.50 8.55
C GLN A 36 -4.82 2.45 8.73
N TRP A 37 -4.07 2.31 7.64
CA TRP A 37 -2.61 2.36 7.70
C TRP A 37 -2.08 3.73 8.11
N LEU A 38 -2.68 4.82 7.60
CA LEU A 38 -2.31 6.18 7.98
C LEU A 38 -2.49 6.41 9.48
N ASP A 39 -3.60 5.96 10.08
CA ASP A 39 -3.79 6.07 11.53
C ASP A 39 -2.77 5.22 12.31
N GLN A 40 -2.45 4.02 11.82
CA GLN A 40 -1.48 3.13 12.46
C GLN A 40 -0.04 3.66 12.38
N LEU A 41 0.33 4.23 11.25
CA LEU A 41 1.69 4.72 10.99
C LEU A 41 1.93 6.12 11.54
N ARG A 42 0.86 6.87 11.90
CA ARG A 42 0.96 8.23 12.47
C ARG A 42 1.88 8.31 13.69
N ASP A 43 1.92 7.27 14.52
CA ASP A 43 2.75 7.21 15.74
C ASP A 43 4.04 6.40 15.54
N ALA A 44 4.23 5.79 14.37
CA ALA A 44 5.39 4.95 14.09
C ALA A 44 6.62 5.82 13.76
N ALA A 45 7.68 5.64 14.55
CA ALA A 45 8.97 6.23 14.22
C ALA A 45 9.47 5.69 12.86
N ASN A 46 10.01 6.59 12.02
CA ASN A 46 10.50 6.28 10.67
C ASN A 46 9.42 5.90 9.63
N ALA A 47 8.15 6.18 9.89
CA ALA A 47 7.06 5.97 8.93
C ALA A 47 6.63 7.23 8.16
N ASP A 48 7.23 8.39 8.43
CA ASP A 48 6.80 9.69 7.89
C ASP A 48 6.74 9.72 6.36
N ALA A 49 7.78 9.18 5.71
CA ALA A 49 7.84 9.08 4.25
C ALA A 49 6.79 8.12 3.67
N LEU A 50 6.42 7.09 4.44
CA LEU A 50 5.41 6.11 4.08
C LEU A 50 4.02 6.73 4.16
N VAL A 51 3.74 7.46 5.25
CA VAL A 51 2.51 8.22 5.48
C VAL A 51 2.30 9.23 4.34
N ASP A 52 3.30 10.05 4.01
CA ASP A 52 3.21 11.03 2.92
C ASP A 52 2.84 10.38 1.57
N THR A 53 3.51 9.28 1.23
CA THR A 53 3.23 8.57 -0.04
C THR A 53 1.84 7.95 -0.04
N MET A 54 1.37 7.40 1.09
CA MET A 54 0.00 6.88 1.22
C MET A 54 -1.07 7.97 1.06
N GLU A 55 -0.83 9.17 1.59
CA GLU A 55 -1.73 10.32 1.39
C GLU A 55 -1.78 10.74 -0.08
N GLN A 56 -0.65 10.72 -0.78
CA GLN A 56 -0.58 10.99 -2.22
C GLN A 56 -1.37 9.94 -3.03
N VAL A 57 -1.16 8.64 -2.76
CA VAL A 57 -1.93 7.55 -3.40
C VAL A 57 -3.42 7.74 -3.16
N LYS A 58 -3.84 8.00 -1.91
CA LYS A 58 -5.24 8.24 -1.55
C LYS A 58 -5.83 9.43 -2.30
N THR A 59 -5.06 10.52 -2.43
CA THR A 59 -5.47 11.71 -3.17
C THR A 59 -5.67 11.40 -4.65
N ARG A 60 -4.76 10.61 -5.25
CA ARG A 60 -4.88 10.18 -6.64
C ARG A 60 -6.07 9.25 -6.88
N LEU A 61 -6.33 8.31 -5.98
CA LEU A 61 -7.51 7.42 -6.06
C LEU A 61 -8.85 8.19 -5.96
N LYS A 62 -8.85 9.34 -5.27
CA LYS A 62 -10.03 10.22 -5.14
C LYS A 62 -10.13 11.29 -6.24
N SER A 63 -9.10 11.44 -7.05
CA SER A 63 -9.05 12.44 -8.12
C SER A 63 -9.95 12.02 -9.27
N ASP A 64 -10.76 12.96 -9.77
CA ASP A 64 -11.58 12.77 -10.98
C ASP A 64 -10.68 12.61 -12.23
N GLN A 65 -9.47 13.18 -12.19
CA GLN A 65 -8.43 12.95 -13.19
C GLN A 65 -7.49 11.84 -12.71
N PHE A 66 -7.87 10.61 -13.04
CA PHE A 66 -7.07 9.42 -12.77
C PHE A 66 -5.88 9.37 -13.74
N ASN A 67 -4.66 9.45 -13.20
CA ASN A 67 -3.44 9.28 -13.96
C ASN A 67 -2.79 7.95 -13.55
N SER A 68 -2.99 6.93 -14.38
CA SER A 68 -2.51 5.56 -14.14
C SER A 68 -1.00 5.49 -13.99
N SER A 69 -0.25 6.21 -14.83
CA SER A 69 1.21 6.28 -14.78
C SER A 69 1.70 6.88 -13.46
N GLU A 70 1.12 7.99 -13.00
CA GLU A 70 1.55 8.59 -11.73
C GLU A 70 1.13 7.74 -10.52
N LEU A 71 -0.04 7.12 -10.56
CA LEU A 71 -0.45 6.16 -9.53
C LEU A 71 0.51 4.96 -9.47
N ALA A 72 0.93 4.44 -10.62
CA ALA A 72 1.91 3.36 -10.70
C ALA A 72 3.26 3.77 -10.08
N GLU A 73 3.74 4.99 -10.34
CA GLU A 73 4.95 5.51 -9.70
C GLU A 73 4.80 5.61 -8.18
N LEU A 74 3.67 6.13 -7.69
CA LEU A 74 3.40 6.23 -6.26
C LEU A 74 3.30 4.85 -5.58
N LEU A 75 2.70 3.85 -6.24
CA LEU A 75 2.62 2.48 -5.73
C LEU A 75 3.99 1.79 -5.70
N ASN A 76 4.84 2.02 -6.69
CA ASN A 76 6.22 1.54 -6.66
C ASN A 76 7.02 2.17 -5.52
N LYS A 77 6.89 3.49 -5.34
CA LYS A 77 7.52 4.19 -4.21
C LYS A 77 7.02 3.66 -2.86
N LEU A 78 5.71 3.43 -2.74
CA LEU A 78 5.12 2.87 -1.53
C LEU A 78 5.62 1.45 -1.25
N SER A 79 5.80 0.63 -2.28
CA SER A 79 6.42 -0.70 -2.18
C SER A 79 7.83 -0.61 -1.60
N GLU A 80 8.68 0.25 -2.14
CA GLU A 80 10.06 0.44 -1.67
C GLU A 80 10.08 0.87 -0.20
N GLN A 81 9.31 1.89 0.16
CA GLN A 81 9.25 2.39 1.52
C GLN A 81 8.69 1.35 2.50
N THR A 82 7.72 0.53 2.08
CA THR A 82 7.16 -0.54 2.92
C THR A 82 8.20 -1.63 3.19
N SER A 83 9.01 -1.97 2.18
CA SER A 83 10.13 -2.92 2.33
C SER A 83 11.26 -2.35 3.20
N GLU A 84 11.58 -1.07 3.08
CA GLU A 84 12.52 -0.42 3.99
C GLU A 84 11.99 -0.39 5.43
N PHE A 85 10.71 -0.06 5.61
CA PHE A 85 10.08 -0.05 6.93
C PHE A 85 10.06 -1.45 7.58
N SER A 86 9.78 -2.50 6.81
CA SER A 86 9.83 -3.88 7.31
C SER A 86 11.24 -4.30 7.71
N ALA A 87 12.27 -3.92 6.94
CA ALA A 87 13.66 -4.17 7.28
C ALA A 87 14.08 -3.45 8.58
N ASN A 88 13.58 -2.23 8.81
CA ASN A 88 13.84 -1.47 10.03
C ASN A 88 13.14 -2.04 11.27
N MET A 89 12.00 -2.72 11.11
CA MET A 89 11.30 -3.40 12.22
C MET A 89 12.03 -4.65 12.74
N GLY A 90 13.02 -5.15 11.99
CA GLY A 90 13.80 -6.35 12.33
C GLY A 90 13.31 -7.59 11.57
N SER A 91 14.21 -8.22 10.84
CA SER A 91 13.92 -9.31 9.88
C SER A 91 13.41 -10.63 10.48
N ASP A 92 13.38 -10.76 11.81
CA ASP A 92 12.98 -11.98 12.52
C ASP A 92 11.48 -12.04 12.90
N GLY A 93 10.71 -10.98 12.63
CA GLY A 93 9.29 -10.91 12.99
C GLY A 93 8.35 -11.36 11.86
N ASP A 94 7.29 -12.13 12.20
CA ASP A 94 6.15 -12.44 11.30
C ASP A 94 5.60 -11.18 10.62
N MET A 95 5.60 -10.06 11.33
CA MET A 95 5.20 -8.74 10.83
C MET A 95 6.06 -8.25 9.65
N ALA A 96 7.39 -8.43 9.72
CA ALA A 96 8.30 -7.96 8.67
C ALA A 96 8.10 -8.75 7.37
N ILE A 97 7.90 -10.07 7.47
CA ILE A 97 7.60 -10.94 6.33
C ILE A 97 6.27 -10.53 5.67
N ARG A 98 5.24 -10.25 6.47
CA ARG A 98 3.94 -9.83 5.92
C ARG A 98 4.00 -8.45 5.25
N LEU A 99 4.72 -7.50 5.85
CA LEU A 99 4.95 -6.18 5.25
C LEU A 99 5.72 -6.29 3.93
N GLU A 100 6.70 -7.18 3.85
CA GLU A 100 7.43 -7.47 2.60
C GLU A 100 6.51 -8.10 1.52
N GLY A 101 5.56 -8.95 1.94
CA GLY A 101 4.50 -9.43 1.06
C GLY A 101 3.62 -8.31 0.52
N VAL A 102 3.22 -7.35 1.38
CA VAL A 102 2.47 -6.16 0.95
C VAL A 102 3.30 -5.29 0.01
N ALA A 103 4.58 -5.07 0.30
CA ALA A 103 5.49 -4.34 -0.58
C ALA A 103 5.57 -4.98 -1.98
N SER A 104 5.63 -6.31 -2.03
CA SER A 104 5.64 -7.06 -3.30
C SER A 104 4.34 -6.88 -4.07
N ALA A 105 3.19 -7.06 -3.41
CA ALA A 105 1.88 -6.90 -4.02
C ALA A 105 1.62 -5.47 -4.53
N LEU A 106 2.09 -4.43 -3.81
CA LEU A 106 2.03 -3.03 -4.26
C LEU A 106 2.84 -2.80 -5.54
N ARG A 107 4.01 -3.43 -5.64
CA ARG A 107 4.85 -3.36 -6.85
C ARG A 107 4.19 -4.03 -8.02
N GLU A 108 3.60 -5.21 -7.81
CA GLU A 108 2.86 -5.92 -8.83
C GLU A 108 1.64 -5.10 -9.29
N LEU A 109 0.92 -4.48 -8.37
CA LEU A 109 -0.21 -3.59 -8.68
C LEU A 109 0.24 -2.39 -9.52
N GLY A 110 1.30 -1.69 -9.09
CA GLY A 110 1.88 -0.58 -9.83
C GLY A 110 2.35 -0.99 -11.23
N GLY A 111 2.96 -2.18 -11.34
CA GLY A 111 3.32 -2.79 -12.62
C GLY A 111 2.11 -3.03 -13.51
N GLN A 112 1.04 -3.62 -12.99
CA GLN A 112 -0.19 -3.88 -13.75
C GLN A 112 -0.86 -2.60 -14.23
N ILE A 113 -0.99 -1.59 -13.38
CA ILE A 113 -1.59 -0.29 -13.70
C ILE A 113 -0.74 0.46 -14.74
N GLY A 114 0.58 0.47 -14.58
CA GLY A 114 1.50 1.14 -15.51
C GLY A 114 1.66 0.43 -16.85
N ASN A 115 1.61 -0.92 -16.88
CA ASN A 115 1.70 -1.70 -18.12
C ASN A 115 0.36 -1.82 -18.85
N GLY A 116 -0.77 -1.60 -18.16
CA GLY A 116 -2.10 -1.58 -18.77
C GLY A 116 -2.25 -0.54 -19.90
N GLU A 117 -1.41 0.51 -19.89
CA GLU A 117 -1.36 1.53 -20.96
C GLU A 117 -0.53 1.10 -22.18
N SER A 118 0.24 0.00 -22.11
CA SER A 118 1.12 -0.45 -23.21
C SER A 118 0.42 -1.32 -24.27
N LEU A 119 -0.87 -1.66 -24.08
CA LEU A 119 -1.63 -2.58 -24.95
C LEU A 119 -2.84 -1.96 -25.66
N MET A 120 -2.99 -0.63 -25.65
CA MET A 120 -3.99 0.11 -26.45
C MET A 120 -3.32 1.07 -27.42
#